data_AF-A0A8C0WRW2-F1
#
_entry.id   AF-A0A8C0WRW2-F1
#
_cell.length_a   1.000
_cell.length_b   1.000
_cell.length_c   1.000
_cell.angle_alpha   90.00
_cell.angle_beta   90.00
_cell.angle_gamma   90.00
#
_symmetry.space_group_name_H-M   'P 1'
#
loop_
_entity.id
_entity.type
_entity.pdbx_description
1 polymer ?
#
loop_
_entity_poly.entity_id
_entity_poly.type
_entity_poly.pdbx_seq_one_letter_code
_entity_poly.pdbx_strand_id
1 'polypeptide(L)'
;MKKTQTWIITCIHLQLLLFNPLVKTEEICGNPVTDNVKDITKLVANLPKDYMITLNYVTGMDVLPSHCWLQEMVKQLSVSLTNLLDKFSNISEGLSNYSIIDKLGKIVDDLVYCVDNISLKNVKESSKRPEPRLFTPEEFFRIFNRSIDAFKDFRASSETSDCVLSSTLSPEKGKAVNSTGDSDLQWAAMALPAFFSLAIGFAFGALYWKKKQPNLTRAVENRQINEEDNEISMLQEKEREFQEV
;
A
#
# COMPACT_ATOMS: atom_id res chain seq x y z
N MET A 1 -35.86 2.89 28.21
CA MET A 1 -35.03 2.05 27.30
C MET A 1 -34.56 2.75 26.01
N LYS A 2 -35.20 3.83 25.53
CA LYS A 2 -34.83 4.48 24.25
C LYS A 2 -33.48 5.23 24.25
N LYS A 3 -33.05 5.79 25.40
CA LYS A 3 -31.80 6.58 25.50
C LYS A 3 -30.52 5.76 25.30
N THR A 4 -30.53 4.49 25.70
CA THR A 4 -29.35 3.60 25.61
C THR A 4 -29.10 3.14 24.18
N GLN A 5 -30.15 2.90 23.39
CA GLN A 5 -30.02 2.58 21.97
C GLN A 5 -29.47 3.76 21.16
N THR A 6 -29.91 4.99 21.44
CA THR A 6 -29.40 6.18 20.74
C THR A 6 -27.90 6.35 20.94
N TRP A 7 -27.40 6.17 22.17
CA TRP A 7 -25.96 6.29 22.46
C TRP A 7 -25.11 5.21 21.77
N ILE A 8 -25.60 3.97 21.68
CA ILE A 8 -24.90 2.90 20.97
C ILE A 8 -24.83 3.21 19.48
N ILE A 9 -25.93 3.69 18.88
CA ILE A 9 -25.97 4.08 17.47
C ILE A 9 -25.01 5.24 17.20
N THR A 10 -25.01 6.28 18.04
CA THR A 10 -24.09 7.41 17.91
C THR A 10 -22.63 6.98 18.07
N CYS A 11 -22.31 6.09 19.02
CA CYS A 11 -20.97 5.55 19.19
C CYS A 11 -20.51 4.72 17.98
N ILE A 12 -21.39 3.89 17.39
CA ILE A 12 -21.07 3.12 16.18
C ILE A 12 -20.81 4.06 15.00
N HIS A 13 -21.61 5.12 14.84
CA HIS A 13 -21.40 6.10 13.77
C HIS A 13 -20.11 6.90 13.98
N LEU A 14 -19.78 7.27 15.22
CA LEU A 14 -18.55 7.97 15.53
C LEU A 14 -17.32 7.05 15.37
N GLN A 15 -17.43 5.77 15.73
CA GLN A 15 -16.41 4.76 15.45
C GLN A 15 -16.25 4.56 13.94
N LEU A 16 -17.32 4.45 13.16
CA LEU A 16 -17.26 4.41 11.69
C LEU A 16 -16.66 5.69 11.11
N LEU A 17 -16.89 6.86 11.69
CA LEU A 17 -16.33 8.12 11.22
C LEU A 17 -14.83 8.26 11.57
N LEU A 18 -14.40 7.72 12.72
CA LEU A 18 -13.01 7.73 13.18
C LEU A 18 -12.17 6.57 12.58
N PHE A 19 -12.80 5.44 12.29
CA PHE A 19 -12.22 4.25 11.63
C PHE A 19 -12.54 4.17 10.13
N ASN A 20 -13.14 5.21 9.56
CA ASN A 20 -12.94 5.54 8.16
C ASN A 20 -11.83 6.59 8.06
N PRO A 21 -10.53 6.24 8.25
CA PRO A 21 -9.61 6.79 7.28
C PRO A 21 -10.19 6.33 5.94
N LEU A 22 -10.33 7.26 5.01
CA LEU A 22 -10.46 6.92 3.61
C LEU A 22 -9.29 5.97 3.31
N VAL A 23 -9.51 4.66 3.45
CA VAL A 23 -8.55 3.65 3.05
C VAL A 23 -8.67 3.64 1.53
N LYS A 24 -8.15 4.71 0.92
CA LYS A 24 -7.30 4.51 -0.23
C LYS A 24 -6.17 3.64 0.30
N THR A 25 -6.34 2.33 0.27
CA THR A 25 -5.23 1.51 -0.16
C THR A 25 -4.96 1.99 -1.58
N GLU A 26 -4.25 3.12 -1.68
CA GLU A 26 -3.58 3.50 -2.89
C GLU A 26 -2.63 2.32 -3.08
N GLU A 27 -2.99 1.38 -3.98
CA GLU A 27 -1.94 0.56 -4.56
C GLU A 27 -0.87 1.58 -4.95
N ILE A 28 0.34 1.43 -4.40
CA ILE A 28 1.49 2.34 -4.57
C ILE A 28 1.65 2.76 -6.04
N CYS A 29 1.14 1.92 -6.93
CA CYS A 29 0.87 2.22 -8.30
C CYS A 29 -0.45 1.56 -8.72
N GLY A 30 -1.43 2.33 -9.20
CA GLY A 30 -2.63 1.78 -9.84
C GLY A 30 -2.28 1.07 -11.17
N ASN A 31 -3.23 0.93 -12.08
CA ASN A 31 -2.91 0.58 -13.47
C ASN A 31 -2.78 1.86 -14.31
N PRO A 32 -1.57 2.44 -14.46
CA PRO A 32 -1.37 3.64 -15.28
C PRO A 32 -1.54 3.36 -16.78
N VAL A 33 -1.45 2.09 -17.19
CA VAL A 33 -1.57 1.69 -18.59
C VAL A 33 -3.04 1.68 -18.99
N THR A 34 -3.46 2.74 -19.66
CA THR A 34 -4.82 2.94 -20.17
C THR A 34 -4.97 2.53 -21.64
N ASP A 35 -6.20 2.51 -22.15
CA ASP A 35 -6.53 2.17 -23.54
C ASP A 35 -5.91 3.12 -24.58
N ASN A 36 -5.36 4.27 -24.18
CA ASN A 36 -4.73 5.25 -25.09
C ASN A 36 -3.51 4.68 -25.85
N VAL A 37 -2.92 3.57 -25.38
CA VAL A 37 -1.85 2.85 -26.11
C VAL A 37 -2.35 2.34 -27.48
N LYS A 38 -3.66 2.14 -27.65
CA LYS A 38 -4.26 1.72 -28.92
C LYS A 38 -4.10 2.76 -30.04
N ASP A 39 -3.93 4.04 -29.68
CA ASP A 39 -3.79 5.14 -30.64
C ASP A 39 -2.36 5.27 -31.21
N ILE A 40 -1.40 4.48 -30.72
CA ILE A 40 0.00 4.51 -31.19
C ILE A 40 0.10 4.17 -32.68
N THR A 41 -0.66 3.19 -33.15
CA THR A 41 -0.63 2.79 -34.57
C THR A 41 -1.06 3.94 -35.48
N LYS A 42 -2.06 4.71 -35.04
CA LYS A 42 -2.51 5.92 -35.73
C LYS A 42 -1.44 7.01 -35.70
N LEU A 43 -0.78 7.21 -34.56
CA LEU A 43 0.30 8.18 -34.44
C LEU A 43 1.49 7.82 -35.35
N VAL A 44 1.95 6.57 -35.33
CA VAL A 44 3.04 6.08 -36.19
C VAL A 44 2.71 6.27 -37.67
N ALA A 45 1.46 5.98 -38.09
CA ALA A 45 1.03 6.19 -39.47
C ALA A 45 1.00 7.67 -39.88
N ASN A 46 0.85 8.59 -38.92
CA ASN A 46 0.83 10.03 -39.16
C ASN A 46 2.22 10.69 -39.06
N LEU A 47 3.26 9.96 -38.63
CA LEU A 47 4.62 10.47 -38.56
C LEU A 47 5.38 10.15 -39.86
N PRO A 48 6.22 11.06 -40.37
CA PRO A 48 7.09 10.75 -41.51
C PRO A 48 8.00 9.57 -41.18
N LYS A 49 8.14 8.62 -42.11
CA LYS A 49 8.91 7.39 -41.88
C LYS A 49 10.41 7.64 -41.70
N ASP A 50 10.91 8.72 -42.29
CA ASP A 50 12.28 9.21 -42.23
C ASP A 50 12.54 10.16 -41.05
N TYR A 51 11.50 10.48 -40.27
CA TYR A 51 11.66 11.29 -39.07
C TYR A 51 12.38 10.50 -37.97
N MET A 52 13.45 11.08 -37.42
CA MET A 52 14.25 10.44 -36.38
C MET A 52 13.90 10.99 -34.99
N ILE A 53 13.51 10.09 -34.09
CA ILE A 53 13.27 10.38 -32.67
C ILE A 53 14.53 10.04 -31.89
N THR A 54 15.04 11.02 -31.14
CA THR A 54 16.17 10.81 -30.23
C THR A 54 15.68 10.14 -28.94
N LEU A 55 16.31 9.04 -28.55
CA LEU A 55 16.11 8.37 -27.27
C LEU A 55 17.47 8.01 -26.69
N ASN A 56 17.71 8.38 -25.43
CA ASN A 56 18.87 7.89 -24.70
C ASN A 56 18.60 6.44 -24.30
N TYR A 57 19.13 5.51 -25.08
CA TYR A 57 18.82 4.10 -24.96
C TYR A 57 19.65 3.44 -23.87
N VAL A 58 18.99 2.71 -22.97
CA VAL A 58 19.66 1.88 -21.95
C VAL A 58 20.20 0.61 -22.60
N THR A 59 21.52 0.45 -22.59
CA THR A 59 22.18 -0.72 -23.18
C THR A 59 21.84 -1.98 -22.38
N GLY A 60 21.55 -3.08 -23.09
CA GLY A 60 21.21 -4.35 -22.45
C GLY A 60 19.72 -4.58 -22.24
N MET A 61 18.85 -3.64 -22.66
CA MET A 61 17.39 -3.82 -22.62
C MET A 61 16.92 -5.08 -23.37
N ASP A 62 17.66 -5.49 -24.38
CA ASP A 62 17.40 -6.66 -25.22
C ASP A 62 17.69 -8.00 -24.53
N VAL A 63 18.66 -8.03 -23.61
CA VAL A 63 19.17 -9.26 -22.97
C VAL A 63 18.92 -9.33 -21.47
N LEU A 64 18.78 -8.19 -20.80
CA LEU A 64 18.62 -8.12 -19.36
C LEU A 64 17.14 -8.22 -18.94
N PRO A 65 16.88 -8.75 -17.73
CA PRO A 65 15.59 -8.65 -17.06
C PRO A 65 15.07 -7.20 -16.98
N SER A 66 13.74 -7.04 -17.00
CA SER A 66 13.09 -5.72 -17.00
C SER A 66 13.50 -4.84 -15.83
N HIS A 67 13.61 -5.38 -14.61
CA HIS A 67 13.97 -4.61 -13.42
C HIS A 67 15.37 -3.95 -13.49
N CYS A 68 16.22 -4.37 -14.43
CA CYS A 68 17.56 -3.82 -14.60
C CYS A 68 17.63 -2.54 -15.44
N TRP A 69 16.62 -2.29 -16.27
CA TRP A 69 16.63 -1.17 -17.22
C TRP A 69 15.35 -0.35 -17.22
N LEU A 70 14.24 -0.91 -16.71
CA LEU A 70 12.91 -0.29 -16.81
C LEU A 70 12.88 1.10 -16.19
N GLN A 71 13.45 1.27 -14.99
CA GLN A 71 13.46 2.56 -14.28
C GLN A 71 14.11 3.67 -15.11
N GLU A 72 15.28 3.41 -15.68
CA GLU A 72 15.98 4.40 -16.49
C GLU A 72 15.29 4.59 -17.84
N MET A 73 14.79 3.50 -18.45
CA MET A 73 14.12 3.58 -19.74
C MET A 73 12.84 4.40 -19.71
N VAL A 74 12.00 4.25 -18.68
CA VAL A 74 10.76 5.05 -18.57
C VAL A 74 11.05 6.54 -18.42
N LYS A 75 12.13 6.91 -17.72
CA LYS A 75 12.60 8.30 -17.62
C LYS A 75 13.03 8.85 -18.97
N GLN A 76 13.82 8.08 -19.72
CA GLN A 76 14.29 8.51 -21.04
C GLN A 76 13.13 8.58 -22.06
N LEU A 77 12.14 7.68 -21.97
CA LEU A 77 10.93 7.75 -22.78
C LEU A 77 10.09 9.00 -22.50
N SER A 78 9.92 9.37 -21.22
CA SER A 78 9.20 10.61 -20.83
C SER A 78 9.86 11.82 -21.50
N VAL A 79 11.19 11.97 -21.36
CA VAL A 79 11.95 13.06 -21.99
C VAL A 79 11.81 13.08 -23.52
N SER A 80 11.92 11.93 -24.17
CA SER A 80 11.76 11.83 -25.62
C SER A 80 10.36 12.20 -26.09
N LEU A 81 9.32 11.81 -25.34
CA LEU A 81 7.92 12.15 -25.66
C LEU A 81 7.65 13.63 -25.44
N THR A 82 8.18 14.26 -24.39
CA THR A 82 8.09 15.73 -24.19
C THR A 82 8.74 16.46 -25.36
N ASN A 83 9.94 16.07 -25.76
CA ASN A 83 10.63 16.67 -26.91
C ASN A 83 9.88 16.45 -28.24
N LEU A 84 9.16 15.33 -28.37
CA LEU A 84 8.32 15.06 -29.53
C LEU A 84 7.05 15.91 -29.49
N LEU A 85 6.42 16.06 -28.34
CA LEU A 85 5.20 16.85 -28.14
C LEU A 85 5.42 18.31 -28.55
N ASP A 86 6.56 18.89 -28.18
CA ASP A 86 6.95 20.27 -28.51
C ASP A 86 7.03 20.56 -30.03
N LYS A 87 7.11 19.51 -30.87
CA LYS A 87 7.14 19.64 -32.33
C LYS A 87 5.75 19.76 -32.94
N PHE A 88 4.71 19.50 -32.17
CA PHE A 88 3.32 19.59 -32.62
C PHE A 88 2.63 20.78 -31.99
N SER A 89 1.84 21.50 -32.78
CA SER A 89 0.95 22.52 -32.24
C SER A 89 -0.20 21.86 -31.48
N ASN A 90 -0.57 22.45 -30.34
CA ASN A 90 -1.75 22.05 -29.58
C ASN A 90 -3.03 22.48 -30.31
N ILE A 91 -3.40 21.72 -31.35
CA ILE A 91 -4.63 21.93 -32.10
C ILE A 91 -5.74 21.14 -31.40
N SER A 92 -6.81 21.85 -31.03
CA SER A 92 -7.97 21.37 -30.24
C SER A 92 -8.84 20.31 -30.94
N GLU A 93 -8.34 19.63 -31.97
CA GLU A 93 -9.03 18.51 -32.60
C GLU A 93 -8.71 17.23 -31.84
N GLY A 94 -9.75 16.53 -31.37
CA GLY A 94 -9.66 15.43 -30.39
C GLY A 94 -8.86 14.19 -30.82
N LEU A 95 -8.32 14.16 -32.04
CA LEU A 95 -7.45 13.10 -32.57
C LEU A 95 -6.17 13.65 -33.25
N SER A 96 -5.68 14.79 -32.78
CA SER A 96 -4.39 15.34 -33.22
C SER A 96 -3.22 14.51 -32.69
N ASN A 97 -2.10 14.50 -33.43
CA ASN A 97 -0.86 13.85 -32.98
C ASN A 97 -0.42 14.39 -31.60
N TYR A 98 -0.60 15.69 -31.36
CA TYR A 98 -0.37 16.32 -30.06
C TYR A 98 -1.15 15.64 -28.94
N SER A 99 -2.47 15.46 -29.11
CA SER A 99 -3.34 14.84 -28.10
C SER A 99 -2.91 13.40 -27.79
N ILE A 100 -2.51 12.63 -28.82
CA ILE A 100 -2.02 11.26 -28.63
C ILE A 100 -0.70 11.28 -27.83
N ILE A 101 0.28 12.10 -28.24
CA ILE A 101 1.58 12.19 -27.57
C ILE A 101 1.42 12.66 -26.12
N ASP A 102 0.57 13.65 -25.85
CA ASP A 102 0.28 14.16 -24.49
C ASP A 102 -0.27 13.06 -23.57
N LYS A 103 -1.23 12.26 -24.08
CA LYS A 103 -1.78 11.12 -23.33
C LYS A 103 -0.72 10.05 -23.07
N LEU A 104 0.13 9.74 -24.06
CA LEU A 104 1.22 8.78 -23.89
C LEU A 104 2.27 9.29 -22.89
N GLY A 105 2.58 10.59 -22.92
CA GLY A 105 3.46 11.26 -21.95
C GLY A 105 2.97 11.06 -20.53
N LYS A 106 1.68 11.33 -20.26
CA LYS A 106 1.06 11.12 -18.95
C LYS A 106 1.16 9.68 -18.45
N ILE A 107 0.95 8.70 -19.33
CA ILE A 107 1.12 7.28 -18.99
C ILE A 107 2.56 7.01 -18.55
N VAL A 108 3.56 7.53 -19.28
CA VAL A 108 4.95 7.32 -18.94
C VAL A 108 5.33 8.06 -17.66
N ASP A 109 4.83 9.27 -17.43
CA ASP A 109 5.08 10.02 -16.20
C ASP A 109 4.53 9.29 -14.96
N ASP A 110 3.32 8.72 -15.08
CA ASP A 110 2.75 7.85 -14.04
C ASP A 110 3.61 6.60 -13.81
N LEU A 111 4.20 6.03 -14.88
CA LEU A 111 5.15 4.92 -14.77
C LEU A 111 6.47 5.32 -14.11
N VAL A 112 7.01 6.51 -14.43
CA VAL A 112 8.23 7.03 -13.77
C VAL A 112 7.97 7.16 -12.28
N TYR A 113 6.88 7.82 -11.90
CA TYR A 113 6.46 7.96 -10.50
C TYR A 113 6.34 6.59 -9.82
N CYS A 114 5.66 5.66 -10.48
CA CYS A 114 5.44 4.33 -9.97
C CYS A 114 6.73 3.53 -9.77
N VAL A 115 7.60 3.48 -10.78
CA VAL A 115 8.85 2.72 -10.71
C VAL A 115 9.82 3.35 -9.71
N ASP A 116 9.89 4.68 -9.61
CA ASP A 116 10.73 5.35 -8.60
C ASP A 116 10.27 5.06 -7.16
N ASN A 117 8.96 4.88 -6.94
CA ASN A 117 8.43 4.51 -5.62
C ASN A 117 8.51 3.01 -5.32
N ILE A 118 8.45 2.15 -6.34
CA ILE A 118 8.58 0.68 -6.20
C ILE A 118 10.04 0.25 -6.09
N SER A 119 10.98 0.99 -6.70
CA SER A 119 12.41 0.66 -6.71
C SER A 119 12.94 0.70 -5.28
N LEU A 120 12.78 -0.44 -4.61
CA LEU A 120 13.37 -0.86 -3.37
C LEU A 120 14.83 -0.43 -3.38
N LYS A 121 15.28 0.07 -2.22
CA LYS A 121 16.58 0.68 -1.87
C LYS A 121 17.88 -0.01 -2.36
N ASN A 122 17.82 -1.05 -3.21
CA ASN A 122 18.93 -1.95 -3.53
C ASN A 122 19.11 -2.28 -5.03
N VAL A 123 18.38 -1.68 -5.98
CA VAL A 123 18.72 -1.86 -7.40
C VAL A 123 19.95 -1.00 -7.70
N LYS A 124 21.09 -1.67 -7.85
CA LYS A 124 22.35 -1.05 -8.26
C LYS A 124 22.13 -0.45 -9.64
N GLU A 125 22.13 0.88 -9.70
CA GLU A 125 22.03 1.69 -10.91
C GLU A 125 22.84 1.04 -12.03
N SER A 126 22.23 0.87 -13.21
CA SER A 126 22.92 0.29 -14.36
C SER A 126 24.21 1.10 -14.60
N SER A 127 25.37 0.47 -14.44
CA SER A 127 26.65 1.21 -14.41
C SER A 127 27.00 1.95 -15.71
N LYS A 128 26.28 1.66 -16.80
CA LYS A 128 26.49 2.28 -18.10
C LYS A 128 25.42 3.34 -18.36
N ARG A 129 25.88 4.58 -18.56
CA ARG A 129 25.01 5.72 -18.88
C ARG A 129 24.22 5.44 -20.17
N PRO A 130 22.93 5.78 -20.25
CA PRO A 130 22.17 5.70 -21.49
C PRO A 130 22.84 6.49 -22.61
N GLU A 131 22.82 5.94 -23.82
CA GLU A 131 23.48 6.54 -24.98
C GLU A 131 22.44 7.13 -25.94
N PRO A 132 22.60 8.38 -26.41
CA PRO A 132 21.68 8.96 -27.39
C PRO A 132 21.72 8.16 -28.68
N ARG A 133 20.58 7.65 -29.10
CA ARG A 133 20.38 6.94 -30.36
C ARG A 133 19.18 7.53 -31.09
N LEU A 134 19.21 7.41 -32.41
CA LEU A 134 18.15 7.87 -33.30
C LEU A 134 17.35 6.66 -33.74
N PHE A 135 16.02 6.75 -33.64
CA PHE A 135 15.09 5.71 -34.03
C PHE A 135 14.03 6.25 -34.97
N THR A 136 13.60 5.42 -35.92
CA THR A 136 12.38 5.72 -36.68
C THR A 136 11.16 5.71 -35.74
N PRO A 137 10.00 6.28 -36.14
CA PRO A 137 8.82 6.28 -35.29
C PRO A 137 8.38 4.86 -34.91
N GLU A 138 8.42 3.94 -35.86
CA GLU A 138 8.07 2.53 -35.62
C GLU A 138 8.99 1.88 -34.56
N GLU A 139 10.30 2.08 -34.67
CA GLU A 139 11.25 1.51 -33.72
C GLU A 139 11.12 2.13 -32.33
N PHE A 140 10.94 3.45 -32.26
CA PHE A 140 10.72 4.16 -31.00
C PHE A 140 9.47 3.65 -30.28
N PHE A 141 8.34 3.59 -30.97
CA PHE A 141 7.08 3.13 -30.36
C PHE A 141 7.07 1.62 -30.10
N ARG A 142 7.90 0.83 -30.77
CA ARG A 142 8.18 -0.56 -30.39
C ARG A 142 8.91 -0.65 -29.05
N ILE A 143 9.91 0.20 -28.82
CA ILE A 143 10.62 0.30 -27.52
C ILE A 143 9.67 0.76 -26.42
N PHE A 144 8.82 1.74 -26.72
CA PHE A 144 7.76 2.20 -25.82
C PHE A 144 6.86 1.04 -25.38
N ASN A 145 6.25 0.32 -26.33
CA ASN A 145 5.33 -0.79 -26.01
C ASN A 145 6.03 -1.90 -25.22
N ARG A 146 7.26 -2.25 -25.58
CA ARG A 146 8.07 -3.21 -24.81
C ARG A 146 8.27 -2.76 -23.36
N SER A 147 8.46 -1.46 -23.13
CA SER A 147 8.64 -0.91 -21.78
C SER A 147 7.33 -0.94 -20.98
N ILE A 148 6.21 -0.65 -21.63
CA ILE A 148 4.87 -0.78 -21.03
C ILE A 148 4.58 -2.24 -20.62
N ASP A 149 4.89 -3.20 -21.49
CA ASP A 149 4.65 -4.61 -21.20
C ASP A 149 5.60 -5.14 -20.11
N ALA A 150 6.88 -4.74 -20.16
CA ALA A 150 7.85 -5.05 -19.11
C ALA A 150 7.43 -4.53 -17.74
N PHE A 151 6.74 -3.39 -17.67
CA PHE A 151 6.18 -2.87 -16.43
C PHE A 151 5.03 -3.74 -15.90
N LYS A 152 4.14 -4.24 -16.77
CA LYS A 152 3.07 -5.16 -16.36
C LYS A 152 3.64 -6.45 -15.78
N ASP A 153 4.67 -6.99 -16.44
CA ASP A 153 5.36 -8.21 -15.99
C ASP A 153 6.12 -7.98 -14.68
N PHE A 154 6.79 -6.83 -14.55
CA PHE A 154 7.48 -6.43 -13.32
C PHE A 154 6.53 -6.32 -12.13
N ARG A 155 5.29 -5.86 -12.32
CA ARG A 155 4.26 -5.89 -11.27
C ARG A 155 3.81 -7.31 -10.91
N ALA A 156 3.86 -8.25 -11.85
CA ALA A 156 3.40 -9.62 -11.64
C ALA A 156 4.46 -10.54 -11.01
N SER A 157 5.75 -10.23 -11.16
CA SER A 157 6.86 -11.06 -10.66
C SER A 157 7.59 -10.42 -9.47
N SER A 158 7.83 -11.17 -8.39
CA SER A 158 8.57 -10.71 -7.20
C SER A 158 10.03 -11.19 -7.13
N GLU A 159 10.53 -11.89 -8.15
CA GLU A 159 11.86 -12.50 -8.13
C GLU A 159 12.87 -11.66 -8.92
N THR A 160 13.88 -11.11 -8.25
CA THR A 160 14.91 -10.27 -8.87
C THR A 160 16.18 -11.08 -9.14
N SER A 161 16.50 -11.32 -10.41
CA SER A 161 17.79 -11.87 -10.85
C SER A 161 18.86 -10.77 -10.97
N ASP A 162 20.15 -11.12 -11.01
CA ASP A 162 21.22 -10.11 -11.06
C ASP A 162 21.28 -9.31 -12.38
N CYS A 163 21.62 -8.01 -12.28
CA CYS A 163 21.69 -7.07 -13.41
C CYS A 163 23.10 -6.95 -14.02
N VAL A 164 23.70 -8.09 -14.38
CA VAL A 164 25.06 -8.14 -14.94
C VAL A 164 25.02 -8.50 -16.43
N LEU A 165 25.43 -7.55 -17.28
CA LEU A 165 25.79 -7.87 -18.66
C LEU A 165 27.07 -8.71 -18.65
N SER A 166 26.94 -10.01 -18.92
CA SER A 166 28.08 -10.92 -19.04
C SER A 166 28.97 -10.49 -20.22
N SER A 167 29.94 -9.62 -19.93
CA SER A 167 30.99 -9.25 -20.86
C SER A 167 32.12 -10.27 -20.69
N THR A 168 32.24 -11.18 -21.65
CA THR A 168 33.46 -11.91 -22.05
C THR A 168 34.50 -12.27 -20.96
N LEU A 169 34.55 -13.57 -20.62
CA LEU A 169 35.70 -14.37 -20.16
C LEU A 169 36.83 -13.64 -19.38
N SER A 170 36.73 -13.61 -18.05
CA SER A 170 37.91 -13.73 -17.17
C SER A 170 37.46 -14.24 -15.77
N PRO A 171 38.07 -15.32 -15.23
CA PRO A 171 37.57 -15.94 -14.01
C PRO A 171 38.16 -15.23 -12.79
N GLU A 172 37.42 -14.29 -12.20
CA GLU A 172 37.75 -13.79 -10.86
C GLU A 172 36.90 -14.49 -9.79
N LYS A 173 37.61 -15.08 -8.84
CA LYS A 173 37.13 -16.02 -7.84
C LYS A 173 36.22 -15.37 -6.80
N GLY A 174 35.03 -15.93 -6.65
CA GLY A 174 34.38 -16.29 -5.39
C GLY A 174 34.23 -15.24 -4.28
N LYS A 175 32.96 -14.86 -4.01
CA LYS A 175 32.47 -14.72 -2.63
C LYS A 175 30.94 -14.84 -2.61
N ALA A 176 30.45 -15.97 -2.12
CA ALA A 176 29.07 -16.10 -1.67
C ALA A 176 28.89 -15.22 -0.43
N VAL A 177 27.98 -14.24 -0.51
CA VAL A 177 27.51 -13.49 0.65
C VAL A 177 26.07 -13.92 0.87
N ASN A 178 25.86 -14.68 1.94
CA ASN A 178 24.55 -15.07 2.41
C ASN A 178 23.83 -13.82 2.94
N SER A 179 22.70 -13.44 2.34
CA SER A 179 21.81 -12.43 2.93
C SER A 179 20.80 -13.15 3.82
N THR A 180 21.05 -13.10 5.12
CA THR A 180 20.11 -13.48 6.16
C THR A 180 19.66 -12.20 6.84
N GLY A 181 18.35 -11.92 6.79
CA GLY A 181 17.68 -10.97 7.67
C GLY A 181 17.00 -9.81 6.96
N ASP A 182 15.70 -9.97 6.65
CA ASP A 182 14.73 -8.87 6.85
C ASP A 182 13.26 -9.35 6.89
N SER A 183 13.01 -10.56 7.41
CA SER A 183 11.65 -11.11 7.50
C SER A 183 10.88 -10.63 8.74
N ASP A 184 11.57 -10.06 9.73
CA ASP A 184 11.00 -9.76 11.05
C ASP A 184 10.25 -8.42 11.11
N LEU A 185 10.49 -7.51 10.15
CA LEU A 185 9.87 -6.17 10.15
C LEU A 185 8.46 -6.15 9.54
N GLN A 186 8.11 -7.10 8.66
CA GLN A 186 6.80 -7.11 7.99
C GLN A 186 5.67 -7.59 8.91
N TRP A 187 5.95 -8.46 9.88
CA TRP A 187 4.91 -9.01 10.77
C TRP A 187 4.60 -8.02 11.91
N ALA A 188 5.55 -7.16 12.27
CA ALA A 188 5.38 -6.14 13.29
C ALA A 188 4.35 -5.07 12.89
N ALA A 189 4.25 -4.74 11.60
CA ALA A 189 3.31 -3.72 11.11
C ALA A 189 1.84 -4.18 11.10
N MET A 190 1.58 -5.49 10.94
CA MET A 190 0.21 -6.04 10.91
C MET A 190 -0.33 -6.36 12.31
N ALA A 191 0.54 -6.64 13.29
CA ALA A 191 0.14 -7.04 14.63
C ALA A 191 -0.18 -5.85 15.56
N LEU A 192 0.48 -4.70 15.38
CA LEU A 192 0.34 -3.55 16.28
C LEU A 192 -1.11 -3.04 16.40
N PRO A 193 -1.91 -2.88 15.32
CA PRO A 193 -3.28 -2.38 15.45
C PRO A 193 -4.18 -3.30 16.30
N ALA A 194 -4.02 -4.62 16.16
CA ALA A 194 -4.81 -5.61 16.89
C ALA A 194 -4.48 -5.60 18.40
N PHE A 195 -3.21 -5.42 18.77
CA PHE A 195 -2.80 -5.33 20.17
C PHE A 195 -3.31 -4.04 20.84
N PHE A 196 -3.32 -2.90 20.14
CA PHE A 196 -3.89 -1.66 20.66
C PHE A 196 -5.40 -1.77 20.87
N SER A 197 -6.15 -2.36 19.92
CA SER A 197 -7.59 -2.57 20.09
C SER A 197 -7.94 -3.53 21.22
N LEU A 198 -7.16 -4.60 21.42
CA LEU A 198 -7.34 -5.54 22.53
C LEU A 198 -7.08 -4.87 23.89
N ALA A 199 -5.99 -4.11 24.01
CA ALA A 199 -5.63 -3.42 25.26
C ALA A 199 -6.67 -2.35 25.65
N ILE A 200 -7.13 -1.57 24.68
CA ILE A 200 -8.16 -0.55 24.90
C ILE A 200 -9.50 -1.22 25.26
N GLY A 201 -9.91 -2.26 24.53
CA GLY A 201 -11.12 -3.01 24.81
C GLY A 201 -11.13 -3.66 26.20
N PHE A 202 -9.99 -4.22 26.63
CA PHE A 202 -9.84 -4.80 27.95
C PHE A 202 -9.89 -3.74 29.06
N ALA A 203 -9.25 -2.59 28.88
CA ALA A 203 -9.29 -1.48 29.85
C ALA A 203 -10.72 -0.95 30.04
N PHE A 204 -11.46 -0.72 28.96
CA PHE A 204 -12.87 -0.31 29.05
C PHE A 204 -13.77 -1.41 29.64
N GLY A 205 -13.55 -2.68 29.30
CA GLY A 205 -14.27 -3.81 29.87
C GLY A 205 -14.06 -3.95 31.38
N ALA A 206 -12.83 -3.83 31.85
CA ALA A 206 -12.48 -3.88 33.28
C ALA A 206 -13.08 -2.69 34.05
N LEU A 207 -13.06 -1.47 33.48
CA LEU A 207 -13.67 -0.30 34.09
C LEU A 207 -15.20 -0.42 34.18
N TYR A 208 -15.85 -0.96 33.15
CA TYR A 208 -17.29 -1.24 33.17
C TYR A 208 -17.66 -2.33 34.19
N TRP A 209 -16.83 -3.38 34.31
CA TRP A 209 -17.01 -4.43 35.31
C TRP A 209 -16.88 -3.87 36.73
N LYS A 210 -15.91 -2.98 36.97
CA LYS A 210 -15.70 -2.31 38.26
C LYS A 210 -16.86 -1.38 38.64
N LYS A 211 -17.54 -0.77 37.67
CA LYS A 211 -18.72 0.08 37.90
C LYS A 211 -20.02 -0.71 38.09
N LYS A 212 -20.05 -2.01 37.73
CA LYS A 212 -21.20 -2.91 37.87
C LYS A 212 -21.13 -3.82 39.11
N GLN A 213 -20.22 -3.58 40.05
CA GLN A 213 -20.43 -4.09 41.41
C GLN A 213 -21.29 -3.09 42.19
N PRO A 214 -22.57 -3.38 42.50
CA PRO A 214 -23.25 -2.68 43.57
C PRO A 214 -22.44 -2.92 44.85
N ASN A 215 -22.14 -1.84 45.58
CA ASN A 215 -21.40 -1.85 46.85
C ASN A 215 -21.72 -3.08 47.71
N LEU A 216 -20.81 -4.05 47.75
CA LEU A 216 -20.86 -5.22 48.63
C LEU A 216 -20.75 -4.82 50.12
N THR A 217 -20.64 -3.53 50.43
CA THR A 217 -20.62 -3.02 51.80
C THR A 217 -22.04 -2.93 52.39
N ARG A 218 -23.10 -2.81 51.59
CA ARG A 218 -24.48 -2.68 52.11
C ARG A 218 -25.16 -4.01 52.48
N ALA A 219 -24.60 -5.14 52.05
CA ALA A 219 -25.15 -6.46 52.33
C ALA A 219 -24.62 -7.06 53.66
N VAL A 220 -23.47 -6.61 54.15
CA VAL A 220 -22.90 -7.07 55.44
C VAL A 220 -23.62 -6.39 56.61
N GLU A 221 -23.92 -5.09 56.51
CA GLU A 221 -24.62 -4.35 57.56
C GLU A 221 -26.05 -4.88 57.77
N ASN A 222 -26.79 -5.17 56.69
CA ASN A 222 -28.12 -5.78 56.79
C ASN A 222 -28.10 -7.23 57.31
N ARG A 223 -26.97 -7.95 57.16
CA ARG A 223 -26.84 -9.31 57.69
C ARG A 223 -26.60 -9.31 59.20
N GLN A 224 -25.84 -8.33 59.69
CA GLN A 224 -25.52 -8.23 61.11
C GLN A 224 -26.75 -7.80 61.95
N ILE A 225 -27.59 -6.90 61.43
CA ILE A 225 -28.85 -6.52 62.09
C ILE A 225 -29.81 -7.72 62.22
N ASN A 226 -29.93 -8.54 61.16
CA ASN A 226 -30.81 -9.71 61.18
C ASN A 226 -30.31 -10.85 62.10
N GLU A 227 -29.01 -10.99 62.32
CA GLU A 227 -28.46 -12.03 63.20
C GLU A 227 -28.65 -11.66 64.68
N GLU A 228 -28.40 -10.40 65.06
CA GLU A 228 -28.61 -9.92 66.43
C GLU A 228 -30.10 -9.96 66.83
N ASP A 229 -31.01 -9.59 65.92
CA ASP A 229 -32.47 -9.67 66.17
C ASP A 229 -32.95 -11.13 66.36
N ASN A 230 -32.30 -12.10 65.69
CA ASN A 230 -32.64 -13.52 65.80
C ASN A 230 -32.14 -14.16 67.12
N GLU A 231 -31.00 -13.69 67.66
CA GLU A 231 -30.50 -14.14 68.97
C GLU A 231 -31.35 -13.59 70.12
N ILE A 232 -31.84 -12.35 70.03
CA ILE A 232 -32.68 -11.75 71.09
C ILE A 232 -34.06 -12.43 71.15
N SER A 233 -34.65 -12.80 70.01
CA SER A 233 -35.95 -13.49 69.97
C SER A 233 -35.90 -14.89 70.60
N MET A 234 -34.77 -15.60 70.48
CA MET A 234 -34.61 -16.94 71.07
C MET A 234 -34.46 -16.90 72.60
N LEU A 235 -33.82 -15.85 73.14
CA LEU A 235 -33.69 -15.67 74.58
C LEU A 235 -35.03 -15.30 75.23
N GLN A 236 -35.84 -14.47 74.58
CA GLN A 236 -37.19 -14.14 75.08
C GLN A 236 -38.17 -15.32 75.03
N GLU A 237 -38.03 -16.24 74.07
CA GLU A 237 -38.80 -17.49 74.03
C GLU A 237 -38.43 -18.41 75.21
N LYS A 238 -37.12 -18.57 75.47
CA LYS A 238 -36.60 -19.44 76.54
C LYS A 238 -36.93 -18.91 77.94
N GLU A 239 -36.95 -17.60 78.13
CA GLU A 239 -37.36 -16.98 79.40
C GLU A 239 -38.88 -17.13 79.64
N ARG A 240 -39.67 -17.23 78.57
CA ARG A 240 -41.12 -17.51 78.64
C ARG A 240 -41.41 -18.97 78.98
N GLU A 241 -40.60 -19.93 78.50
CA GLU A 241 -40.75 -21.35 78.86
C GLU A 241 -40.35 -21.67 80.32
N PHE A 242 -39.45 -20.89 80.93
CA PHE A 242 -39.07 -21.07 82.34
C PHE A 242 -40.08 -20.47 83.35
N GLN A 243 -41.07 -19.69 82.90
CA GLN A 243 -42.14 -19.15 83.75
C GLN A 243 -43.43 -19.99 83.74
N GLU A 244 -43.51 -21.07 82.96
CA GLU A 244 -44.67 -21.98 82.88
C GLU A 244 -44.46 -23.34 83.58
N VAL A 245 -43.59 -23.44 84.60
CA VAL A 245 -43.48 -24.61 85.49
C VAL A 245 -43.65 -24.24 86.96
#